data_AF-A0A1E8PL33-F1
#
_entry.id   AF-A0A1E8PL33-F1
#
_cell.length_a   1.000
_cell.length_b   1.000
_cell.length_c   1.000
_cell.angle_alpha   90.00
_cell.angle_beta   90.00
_cell.angle_gamma   90.00
#
_symmetry.space_group_name_H-M   'P 1'
#
loop_
_entity.id
_entity.type
_entity.pdbx_description
1 polymer ?
#
loop_
_entity_poly.entity_id
_entity_poly.type
_entity_poly.pdbx_seq_one_letter_code
_entity_poly.pdbx_strand_id
1 'polypeptide(L)'
;MLQAQALDNRLVATSADDVLVDRIVPGAPLVIAFGFVSWTTRPAFDFYGRLRKLEQASGQPLNKILVRDSGNAWYHRRIAGLGSHVDETAQALRELVRRIAPSQVATIGQSMGAYAAVMFGLLLEAQQIVAFGPLSFLDVQQARLYHELRWLTVMESLAHDAPASGYYDLAALCRARATQQTHLHLLFGTRPDAARPNAASAGGSASISASESVNLDAMHAQRLAAFGRCTLYPFPDAGHTVVQHLIDTQRINGLLAACVLGLTLAPESSS
;
A
#
# COMPACT_ATOMS: atom_id res chain seq x y z
N MET A 1 14.13 19.14 -6.73
CA MET A 1 13.48 18.94 -5.42
C MET A 1 11.98 18.83 -5.67
N LEU A 2 11.29 17.82 -5.14
CA LEU A 2 9.83 17.65 -5.33
C LEU A 2 9.09 18.87 -4.76
N GLN A 3 8.29 19.54 -5.59
CA GLN A 3 7.50 20.72 -5.18
C GLN A 3 6.13 20.28 -4.66
N ALA A 4 5.73 20.86 -3.54
CA ALA A 4 4.36 20.74 -3.03
C ALA A 4 3.44 21.67 -3.81
N GLN A 5 2.25 21.18 -4.17
CA GLN A 5 1.23 21.95 -4.84
C GLN A 5 -0.16 21.47 -4.42
N ALA A 6 -1.17 22.33 -4.49
CA ALA A 6 -2.54 21.90 -4.24
C ALA A 6 -2.94 20.86 -5.28
N LEU A 7 -3.28 19.65 -4.84
CA LEU A 7 -3.73 18.60 -5.74
C LEU A 7 -5.22 18.78 -6.07
N ASP A 8 -5.61 18.32 -7.24
CA ASP A 8 -7.00 18.12 -7.63
C ASP A 8 -7.15 16.80 -8.41
N ASN A 9 -8.39 16.41 -8.72
CA ASN A 9 -8.64 15.15 -9.41
C ASN A 9 -8.02 15.12 -10.81
N ARG A 10 -7.91 16.26 -11.49
CA ARG A 10 -7.36 16.34 -12.85
C ARG A 10 -5.85 16.12 -12.81
N LEU A 11 -5.14 16.88 -11.98
CA LEU A 11 -3.69 16.77 -11.82
C LEU A 11 -3.29 15.36 -11.39
N VAL A 12 -3.99 14.79 -10.41
CA VAL A 12 -3.71 13.42 -9.94
C VAL A 12 -3.97 12.39 -11.04
N ALA A 13 -5.01 12.55 -11.85
CA ALA A 13 -5.31 11.61 -12.94
C ALA A 13 -4.35 11.73 -14.13
N THR A 14 -3.86 12.95 -14.44
CA THR A 14 -3.10 13.21 -15.68
C THR A 14 -1.60 13.42 -15.49
N SER A 15 -1.11 13.50 -14.24
CA SER A 15 0.31 13.77 -14.00
C SER A 15 1.19 12.69 -14.63
N ALA A 16 2.34 13.14 -15.16
CA ALA A 16 3.39 12.28 -15.67
C ALA A 16 4.44 11.92 -14.59
N ASP A 17 4.32 12.42 -13.37
CA ASP A 17 5.25 12.14 -12.26
C ASP A 17 4.90 10.83 -11.55
N ASP A 18 5.86 10.21 -10.88
CA ASP A 18 5.60 9.06 -10.01
C ASP A 18 5.28 9.45 -8.57
N VAL A 19 5.46 10.72 -8.24
CA VAL A 19 5.26 11.25 -6.89
C VAL A 19 4.61 12.62 -6.94
N LEU A 20 3.55 12.79 -6.15
CA LEU A 20 2.88 14.05 -5.94
C LEU A 20 2.87 14.39 -4.46
N VAL A 21 3.13 15.65 -4.14
CA VAL A 21 3.09 16.18 -2.77
C VAL A 21 2.01 17.24 -2.74
N ASP A 22 0.98 17.03 -1.91
CA ASP A 22 -0.10 18.00 -1.71
C ASP A 22 0.39 19.22 -0.92
N ARG A 23 -0.46 20.25 -0.82
CA ARG A 23 -0.21 21.42 0.02
C ARG A 23 0.27 21.01 1.41
N ILE A 24 1.26 21.73 1.93
CA ILE A 24 1.84 21.46 3.24
C ILE A 24 1.12 22.30 4.29
N VAL A 25 0.59 21.62 5.30
CA VAL A 25 0.07 22.21 6.52
C VAL A 25 0.90 21.65 7.68
N PRO A 26 1.86 22.43 8.22
CA PRO A 26 2.70 21.97 9.33
C PRO A 26 1.86 21.53 10.53
N GLY A 27 2.27 20.46 11.21
CA GLY A 27 1.54 19.88 12.35
C GLY A 27 0.26 19.11 11.98
N ALA A 28 -0.24 19.19 10.75
CA ALA A 28 -1.31 18.30 10.30
C ALA A 28 -0.78 16.87 10.07
N PRO A 29 -1.60 15.83 10.27
CA PRO A 29 -1.22 14.45 9.95
C PRO A 29 -0.76 14.32 8.49
N LEU A 30 0.18 13.42 8.23
CA LEU A 30 0.64 13.06 6.88
C LEU A 30 0.24 11.64 6.53
N VAL A 31 -0.33 11.47 5.34
CA VAL A 31 -0.57 10.16 4.74
C VAL A 31 0.27 10.00 3.48
N ILE A 32 1.06 8.92 3.44
CA ILE A 32 1.80 8.50 2.25
C ILE A 32 1.05 7.32 1.63
N ALA A 33 0.46 7.54 0.46
CA ALA A 33 -0.34 6.55 -0.26
C ALA A 33 0.46 5.91 -1.39
N PHE A 34 0.48 4.59 -1.43
CA PHE A 34 1.15 3.79 -2.45
C PHE A 34 0.12 3.11 -3.35
N GLY A 35 0.24 3.34 -4.66
CA GLY A 35 -0.65 2.81 -5.70
C GLY A 35 -0.54 1.29 -5.95
N PHE A 36 -1.64 0.74 -6.45
CA PHE A 36 -1.81 -0.63 -6.91
C PHE A 36 -1.08 -0.86 -8.27
N VAL A 37 -0.86 -2.12 -8.62
CA VAL A 37 -0.21 -2.52 -9.88
C VAL A 37 -1.13 -2.28 -11.10
N SER A 38 -0.58 -1.85 -12.23
CA SER A 38 -1.33 -1.84 -13.50
C SER A 38 -0.48 -2.37 -14.64
N TRP A 39 -0.96 -3.41 -15.31
CA TRP A 39 -0.21 -4.10 -16.38
C TRP A 39 -0.48 -3.55 -17.77
N THR A 40 -1.65 -2.93 -17.98
CA THR A 40 -2.10 -2.46 -19.30
C THR A 40 -1.98 -0.95 -19.46
N THR A 41 -1.93 -0.23 -18.34
CA THR A 41 -1.81 1.22 -18.30
C THR A 41 -0.79 1.61 -17.24
N ARG A 42 -0.38 2.87 -17.24
CA ARG A 42 0.42 3.39 -16.13
C ARG A 42 -0.38 3.29 -14.82
N PRO A 43 0.21 2.83 -13.71
CA PRO A 43 -0.44 2.81 -12.41
C PRO A 43 -1.01 4.18 -12.02
N ALA A 44 -2.18 4.18 -11.39
CA ALA A 44 -2.81 5.39 -10.87
C ALA A 44 -2.23 5.76 -9.50
N PHE A 45 -2.49 6.98 -9.06
CA PHE A 45 -2.33 7.35 -7.66
C PHE A 45 -3.59 6.95 -6.89
N ASP A 46 -3.45 5.96 -6.01
CA ASP A 46 -4.58 5.47 -5.24
C ASP A 46 -4.90 6.34 -4.03
N PHE A 47 -6.09 6.12 -3.46
CA PHE A 47 -6.60 6.74 -2.24
C PHE A 47 -6.81 8.26 -2.25
N TYR A 48 -6.33 9.02 -3.23
CA TYR A 48 -6.45 10.49 -3.22
C TYR A 48 -7.87 10.99 -2.94
N GLY A 49 -8.86 10.51 -3.70
CA GLY A 49 -10.26 10.90 -3.51
C GLY A 49 -10.82 10.49 -2.13
N ARG A 50 -10.34 9.37 -1.55
CA ARG A 50 -10.75 8.91 -0.22
C ARG A 50 -10.10 9.73 0.89
N LEU A 51 -8.83 10.10 0.73
CA LEU A 51 -8.13 10.99 1.66
C LEU A 51 -8.75 12.39 1.67
N ARG A 52 -9.24 12.88 0.53
CA ARG A 52 -10.03 14.11 0.48
C ARG A 52 -11.34 14.01 1.24
N LYS A 53 -12.09 12.91 1.05
CA LYS A 53 -13.32 12.65 1.82
C LYS A 53 -13.04 12.56 3.31
N LEU A 54 -11.91 11.95 3.69
CA LEU A 54 -11.49 11.86 5.08
C LEU A 54 -11.14 13.22 5.68
N GLU A 55 -10.38 14.05 4.96
CA GLU A 55 -10.08 15.44 5.35
C GLU A 55 -11.37 16.25 5.56
N GLN A 56 -12.35 16.10 4.65
CA GLN A 56 -13.66 16.74 4.78
C GLN A 56 -14.47 16.24 5.98
N ALA A 57 -14.58 14.92 6.15
CA ALA A 57 -15.39 14.31 7.20
C ALA A 57 -14.82 14.51 8.61
N SER A 58 -13.49 14.57 8.73
CA SER A 58 -12.80 14.81 10.01
C SER A 58 -12.70 16.29 10.39
N GLY A 59 -12.92 17.21 9.44
CA GLY A 59 -12.80 18.65 9.69
C GLY A 59 -11.38 19.14 9.97
N GLN A 60 -10.36 18.28 9.79
CA GLN A 60 -8.96 18.62 10.00
C GLN A 60 -8.16 18.50 8.69
N PRO A 61 -7.16 19.37 8.47
CA PRO A 61 -6.30 19.30 7.30
C PRO A 61 -5.50 18.00 7.26
N LEU A 62 -5.18 17.52 6.05
CA LEU A 62 -4.41 16.29 5.85
C LEU A 62 -3.31 16.51 4.81
N ASN A 63 -2.05 16.37 5.20
CA ASN A 63 -0.92 16.32 4.26
C ASN A 63 -0.96 14.99 3.49
N LYS A 64 -0.64 15.01 2.19
CA LYS A 64 -0.69 13.83 1.33
C LYS A 64 0.56 13.74 0.48
N ILE A 65 1.20 12.58 0.47
CA ILE A 65 2.20 12.21 -0.54
C ILE A 65 1.61 11.01 -1.29
N LEU A 66 1.44 11.14 -2.59
CA LEU A 66 0.97 10.05 -3.44
C LEU A 66 2.18 9.50 -4.20
N VAL A 67 2.36 8.18 -4.15
CA VAL A 67 3.47 7.47 -4.79
C VAL A 67 2.89 6.35 -5.63
N ARG A 68 3.38 6.22 -6.87
CA ARG A 68 3.12 5.06 -7.71
C ARG A 68 4.44 4.47 -8.20
N ASP A 69 4.43 3.18 -8.48
CA ASP A 69 5.56 2.48 -9.08
C ASP A 69 5.25 2.19 -10.56
N SER A 70 5.67 3.09 -11.44
CA SER A 70 5.49 2.91 -12.90
C SER A 70 6.26 1.73 -13.48
N GLY A 71 7.21 1.17 -12.74
CA GLY A 71 7.95 -0.04 -13.13
C GLY A 71 7.26 -1.35 -12.71
N ASN A 72 6.18 -1.29 -11.92
CA ASN A 72 5.53 -2.46 -11.33
C ASN A 72 6.53 -3.43 -10.67
N ALA A 73 7.48 -2.88 -9.92
CA ALA A 73 8.58 -3.60 -9.30
C ALA A 73 8.43 -3.68 -7.77
N TRP A 74 7.18 -3.61 -7.28
CA TRP A 74 6.86 -3.67 -5.84
C TRP A 74 7.64 -2.62 -5.03
N TYR A 75 7.90 -1.48 -5.65
CA TYR A 75 8.64 -0.36 -5.08
C TYR A 75 10.09 -0.68 -4.70
N HIS A 76 10.66 -1.77 -5.23
CA HIS A 76 12.05 -2.17 -4.99
C HIS A 76 13.05 -1.49 -5.93
N ARG A 77 12.56 -0.96 -7.06
CA ARG A 77 13.36 -0.28 -8.08
C ARG A 77 13.14 1.23 -8.06
N ARG A 78 13.67 1.89 -9.08
CA ARG A 78 13.61 3.33 -9.25
C ARG A 78 12.16 3.84 -9.20
N ILE A 79 11.97 4.90 -8.39
CA ILE A 79 10.78 5.74 -8.41
C ILE A 79 11.22 7.14 -8.81
N ALA A 80 10.71 7.62 -9.95
CA ALA A 80 11.09 8.93 -10.46
C ALA A 80 10.75 10.03 -9.44
N GLY A 81 11.78 10.75 -8.98
CA GLY A 81 11.66 11.80 -7.97
C GLY A 81 12.02 11.39 -6.53
N LEU A 82 12.17 10.08 -6.23
CA LEU A 82 12.56 9.62 -4.87
C LEU A 82 13.90 8.89 -4.82
N GLY A 83 14.24 8.08 -5.81
CA GLY A 83 15.49 7.31 -5.76
C GLY A 83 15.53 6.16 -6.77
N SER A 84 16.67 5.48 -6.80
CA SER A 84 16.93 4.33 -7.68
C SER A 84 16.64 2.97 -7.04
N HIS A 85 16.53 2.91 -5.70
CA HIS A 85 16.18 1.72 -4.92
C HIS A 85 15.49 2.12 -3.60
N VAL A 86 15.14 1.14 -2.76
CA VAL A 86 14.31 1.35 -1.55
C VAL A 86 14.97 2.30 -0.55
N ASP A 87 16.26 2.15 -0.23
CA ASP A 87 16.91 3.00 0.78
C ASP A 87 16.98 4.48 0.36
N GLU A 88 17.30 4.75 -0.91
CA GLU A 88 17.25 6.11 -1.46
C GLU A 88 15.83 6.67 -1.41
N THR A 89 14.84 5.84 -1.79
CA THR A 89 13.42 6.22 -1.72
C THR A 89 13.00 6.55 -0.29
N ALA A 90 13.37 5.71 0.68
CA ALA A 90 13.08 5.92 2.08
C ALA A 90 13.77 7.18 2.62
N GLN A 91 15.00 7.46 2.18
CA GLN A 91 15.70 8.69 2.55
C GLN A 91 15.00 9.93 1.98
N ALA A 92 14.61 9.93 0.71
CA ALA A 92 13.88 11.04 0.10
C ALA A 92 12.51 11.28 0.75
N LEU A 93 11.78 10.20 1.09
CA LEU A 93 10.54 10.29 1.86
C LEU A 93 10.78 10.82 3.27
N ARG A 94 11.86 10.41 3.95
CA ARG A 94 12.23 10.94 5.28
C ARG A 94 12.53 12.44 5.22
N GLU A 95 13.19 12.91 4.16
CA GLU A 95 13.42 14.34 3.94
C GLU A 95 12.12 15.10 3.69
N LEU A 96 11.17 14.52 2.94
CA LEU A 96 9.83 15.08 2.77
C LEU A 96 9.10 15.17 4.12
N VAL A 97 9.11 14.11 4.93
CA VAL A 97 8.52 14.08 6.27
C VAL A 97 9.12 15.19 7.15
N ARG A 98 10.45 15.36 7.17
CA ARG A 98 11.11 16.44 7.93
C ARG A 98 10.69 17.82 7.46
N ARG A 99 10.54 18.05 6.15
CA ARG A 99 10.11 19.33 5.59
C ARG A 99 8.64 19.65 5.90
N ILE A 100 7.78 18.63 5.87
CA ILE A 100 6.35 18.78 6.16
C ILE A 100 6.12 19.02 7.66
N ALA A 101 6.97 18.44 8.52
CA ALA A 101 6.84 18.47 9.97
C ALA A 101 5.42 18.08 10.45
N PRO A 102 4.93 16.87 10.09
CA PRO A 102 3.58 16.44 10.48
C PRO A 102 3.53 16.02 11.96
N SER A 103 2.34 16.06 12.55
CA SER A 103 2.12 15.53 13.92
C SER A 103 2.20 14.00 13.99
N GLN A 104 1.90 13.34 12.88
CA GLN A 104 2.00 11.90 12.71
C GLN A 104 2.17 11.53 11.23
N VAL A 105 2.76 10.37 10.98
CA VAL A 105 2.92 9.77 9.66
C VAL A 105 2.13 8.47 9.62
N ALA A 106 1.28 8.36 8.62
CA ALA A 106 0.60 7.13 8.25
C ALA A 106 1.00 6.70 6.83
N THR A 107 1.14 5.40 6.60
CA THR A 107 1.29 4.83 5.25
C THR A 107 0.05 4.01 4.90
N ILE A 108 -0.32 4.04 3.62
CA ILE A 108 -1.49 3.31 3.12
C ILE A 108 -1.27 2.75 1.73
N GLY A 109 -1.82 1.58 1.45
CA GLY A 109 -1.85 1.03 0.09
C GLY A 109 -2.65 -0.26 -0.02
N GLN A 110 -2.88 -0.71 -1.26
CA GLN A 110 -3.55 -1.97 -1.58
C GLN A 110 -2.65 -2.88 -2.42
N SER A 111 -2.62 -4.19 -2.13
CA SER A 111 -1.80 -5.20 -2.82
C SER A 111 -0.32 -4.83 -2.92
N MET A 112 0.21 -4.56 -4.11
CA MET A 112 1.56 -4.02 -4.31
C MET A 112 1.80 -2.74 -3.49
N GLY A 113 0.82 -1.84 -3.46
CA GLY A 113 0.88 -0.64 -2.62
C GLY A 113 0.79 -0.96 -1.12
N ALA A 114 0.08 -2.02 -0.72
CA ALA A 114 0.01 -2.44 0.67
C ALA A 114 1.34 -3.00 1.16
N TYR A 115 2.05 -3.76 0.32
CA TYR A 115 3.42 -4.19 0.56
C TYR A 115 4.34 -2.98 0.80
N ALA A 116 4.27 -1.99 -0.08
CA ALA A 116 5.06 -0.75 0.06
C ALA A 116 4.68 0.07 1.28
N ALA A 117 3.38 0.14 1.63
CA ALA A 117 2.91 0.82 2.83
C ALA A 117 3.54 0.20 4.10
N VAL A 118 3.61 -1.13 4.17
CA VAL A 118 4.30 -1.82 5.27
C VAL A 118 5.80 -1.56 5.24
N MET A 119 6.45 -1.76 4.10
CA MET A 119 7.90 -1.58 3.95
C MET A 119 8.34 -0.17 4.32
N PHE A 120 7.80 0.86 3.66
CA PHE A 120 8.17 2.25 3.93
C PHE A 120 7.61 2.75 5.26
N GLY A 121 6.47 2.25 5.73
CA GLY A 121 5.97 2.57 7.07
C GLY A 121 6.99 2.18 8.14
N LEU A 122 7.60 1.01 8.02
CA LEU A 122 8.66 0.55 8.93
C LEU A 122 9.95 1.35 8.77
N LEU A 123 10.38 1.65 7.53
CA LEU A 123 11.60 2.41 7.27
C LEU A 123 11.51 3.90 7.67
N LEU A 124 10.29 4.44 7.72
CA LEU A 124 9.99 5.81 8.12
C LEU A 124 9.52 5.93 9.57
N GLU A 125 9.43 4.81 10.31
CA GLU A 125 8.91 4.76 11.67
C GLU A 125 7.50 5.37 11.79
N ALA A 126 6.65 5.12 10.78
CA ALA A 126 5.27 5.56 10.76
C ALA A 126 4.50 5.03 11.97
N GLN A 127 3.60 5.86 12.51
CA GLN A 127 2.75 5.48 13.65
C GLN A 127 1.64 4.55 13.20
N GLN A 128 1.07 4.78 12.02
CA GLN A 128 -0.01 3.97 11.46
C GLN A 128 0.39 3.40 10.10
N ILE A 129 0.19 2.10 9.93
CA ILE A 129 0.37 1.41 8.64
C ILE A 129 -0.94 0.74 8.28
N VAL A 130 -1.58 1.16 7.19
CA VAL A 130 -2.87 0.64 6.73
C VAL A 130 -2.68 -0.13 5.43
N ALA A 131 -2.70 -1.46 5.51
CA ALA A 131 -2.37 -2.34 4.40
C ALA A 131 -3.58 -3.20 4.01
N PHE A 132 -4.06 -3.01 2.78
CA PHE A 132 -5.17 -3.76 2.22
C PHE A 132 -4.67 -4.91 1.32
N GLY A 133 -4.80 -6.16 1.78
CA GLY A 133 -4.34 -7.36 1.09
C GLY A 133 -2.83 -7.35 0.76
N PRO A 134 -1.92 -7.08 1.71
CA PRO A 134 -0.49 -7.07 1.41
C PRO A 134 0.04 -8.49 1.15
N LEU A 135 1.01 -8.60 0.24
CA LEU A 135 1.98 -9.69 0.33
C LEU A 135 2.87 -9.48 1.56
N SER A 136 3.33 -10.55 2.18
CA SER A 136 4.28 -10.50 3.30
C SER A 136 5.73 -10.84 2.90
N PHE A 137 5.94 -11.31 1.68
CA PHE A 137 7.27 -11.60 1.13
C PHE A 137 7.30 -11.47 -0.40
N LEU A 138 8.51 -11.37 -0.96
CA LEU A 138 8.82 -11.44 -2.40
C LEU A 138 9.93 -12.46 -2.72
N ASP A 139 10.28 -13.32 -1.78
CA ASP A 139 11.27 -14.37 -1.98
C ASP A 139 10.67 -15.56 -2.77
N VAL A 140 11.38 -16.02 -3.80
CA VAL A 140 10.94 -17.10 -4.70
C VAL A 140 10.80 -18.45 -3.96
N GLN A 141 11.67 -18.74 -2.99
CA GLN A 141 11.60 -20.01 -2.26
C GLN A 141 10.41 -20.01 -1.30
N GLN A 142 10.17 -18.89 -0.62
CA GLN A 142 8.97 -18.71 0.20
C GLN A 142 7.69 -18.78 -0.62
N ALA A 143 7.66 -18.20 -1.82
CA ALA A 143 6.52 -18.28 -2.72
C ALA A 143 6.15 -19.71 -3.07
N ARG A 144 7.15 -20.55 -3.39
CA ARG A 144 6.94 -21.97 -3.66
C ARG A 144 6.50 -22.74 -2.42
N LEU A 145 7.07 -22.43 -1.24
CA LEU A 145 6.72 -23.07 0.02
C LEU A 145 5.26 -22.79 0.44
N TYR A 146 4.81 -21.56 0.28
CA TYR A 146 3.46 -21.13 0.66
C TYR A 146 2.44 -21.25 -0.48
N HIS A 147 2.86 -21.77 -1.64
CA HIS A 147 2.05 -21.81 -2.87
C HIS A 147 1.50 -20.44 -3.31
N GLU A 148 2.22 -19.36 -3.00
CA GLU A 148 1.91 -18.01 -3.51
C GLU A 148 2.43 -17.89 -4.94
N LEU A 149 1.63 -18.41 -5.89
CA LEU A 149 1.98 -18.46 -7.30
C LEU A 149 1.46 -17.27 -8.10
N ARG A 150 0.53 -16.48 -7.55
CA ARG A 150 -0.14 -15.37 -8.25
C ARG A 150 0.88 -14.37 -8.77
N TRP A 151 1.94 -14.14 -8.00
CA TRP A 151 2.98 -13.14 -8.25
C TRP A 151 4.39 -13.74 -8.43
N LEU A 152 4.50 -15.07 -8.63
CA LEU A 152 5.79 -15.74 -8.72
C LEU A 152 6.69 -15.16 -9.81
N THR A 153 6.14 -14.81 -10.97
CA THR A 153 6.93 -14.27 -12.10
C THR A 153 7.55 -12.91 -11.79
N VAL A 154 6.87 -12.09 -10.98
CA VAL A 154 7.40 -10.84 -10.46
C VAL A 154 8.54 -11.11 -9.50
N MET A 155 8.37 -12.07 -8.58
CA MET A 155 9.40 -12.46 -7.62
C MET A 155 10.63 -13.04 -8.33
N GLU A 156 10.44 -13.84 -9.38
CA GLU A 156 11.51 -14.37 -10.24
C GLU A 156 12.24 -13.26 -10.99
N SER A 157 11.52 -12.26 -11.51
CA SER A 157 12.10 -11.07 -12.15
C SER A 157 12.96 -10.25 -11.17
N LEU A 158 12.46 -10.03 -9.95
CA LEU A 158 13.22 -9.36 -8.90
C LEU A 158 14.44 -10.19 -8.47
N ALA A 159 14.33 -11.52 -8.39
CA ALA A 159 15.46 -12.38 -8.03
C ALA A 159 16.54 -12.44 -9.13
N HIS A 160 16.13 -12.39 -10.40
CA HIS A 160 17.06 -12.43 -11.54
C HIS A 160 17.93 -11.17 -11.64
N ASP A 161 17.32 -10.02 -11.39
CA ASP A 161 18.01 -8.72 -11.35
C ASP A 161 17.72 -8.05 -10.01
N ALA A 162 18.44 -8.53 -9.00
CA ALA A 162 18.24 -8.18 -7.59
C ALA A 162 18.49 -6.69 -7.33
N PRO A 163 17.48 -5.92 -6.90
CA PRO A 163 17.72 -4.56 -6.44
C PRO A 163 18.71 -4.51 -5.27
N ALA A 164 19.44 -3.40 -5.16
CA ALA A 164 20.46 -3.21 -4.14
C ALA A 164 19.94 -3.36 -2.70
N SER A 165 18.66 -3.08 -2.48
CA SER A 165 17.97 -3.21 -1.20
C SER A 165 17.25 -4.55 -1.07
N GLY A 166 17.49 -5.28 0.03
CA GLY A 166 17.02 -6.66 0.25
C GLY A 166 15.77 -6.83 1.11
N TYR A 167 14.80 -5.91 1.05
CA TYR A 167 13.63 -5.91 1.95
C TYR A 167 12.53 -6.90 1.55
N TYR A 168 12.88 -8.14 1.20
CA TYR A 168 11.95 -9.11 0.62
C TYR A 168 11.06 -9.84 1.62
N ASP A 169 11.31 -9.75 2.93
CA ASP A 169 10.48 -10.37 3.97
C ASP A 169 10.01 -9.31 4.97
N LEU A 170 8.73 -8.95 4.88
CA LEU A 170 8.15 -7.89 5.71
C LEU A 170 7.94 -8.35 7.14
N ALA A 171 7.77 -9.65 7.40
CA ALA A 171 7.68 -10.14 8.78
C ALA A 171 9.05 -10.03 9.48
N ALA A 172 10.14 -10.29 8.76
CA ALA A 172 11.49 -10.01 9.25
C ALA A 172 11.72 -8.50 9.46
N LEU A 173 11.26 -7.67 8.53
CA LEU A 173 11.37 -6.21 8.67
C LEU A 173 10.59 -5.67 9.87
N CYS A 174 9.37 -6.16 10.12
CA CYS A 174 8.59 -5.81 11.31
C CYS A 174 9.39 -6.09 12.60
N ARG A 175 10.01 -7.28 12.71
CA ARG A 175 10.85 -7.63 13.87
C ARG A 175 12.07 -6.71 14.02
N ALA A 176 12.64 -6.26 12.90
CA ALA A 176 13.86 -5.46 12.90
C ALA A 176 13.64 -3.95 13.13
N ARG A 177 12.48 -3.40 12.73
CA ARG A 177 12.29 -1.94 12.62
C ARG A 177 11.09 -1.38 13.35
N ALA A 178 10.08 -2.19 13.66
CA ALA A 178 8.86 -1.64 14.23
C ALA A 178 9.11 -1.08 15.64
N THR A 179 8.59 0.12 15.89
CA THR A 179 8.77 0.82 17.17
C THR A 179 7.59 0.56 18.10
N GLN A 180 7.67 1.07 19.34
CA GLN A 180 6.54 1.05 20.29
C GLN A 180 5.35 1.88 19.81
N GLN A 181 5.56 2.83 18.88
CA GLN A 181 4.54 3.71 18.35
C GLN A 181 3.92 3.20 17.04
N THR A 182 4.53 2.21 16.40
CA THR A 182 4.05 1.65 15.14
C THR A 182 2.89 0.67 15.39
N HIS A 183 1.77 0.91 14.73
CA HIS A 183 0.61 0.03 14.71
C HIS A 183 0.23 -0.36 13.27
N LEU A 184 0.03 -1.66 13.04
CA LEU A 184 -0.23 -2.22 11.72
C LEU A 184 -1.69 -2.68 11.59
N HIS A 185 -2.44 -2.07 10.69
CA HIS A 185 -3.80 -2.47 10.32
C HIS A 185 -3.78 -3.31 9.05
N LEU A 186 -4.14 -4.59 9.15
CA LEU A 186 -4.18 -5.54 8.03
C LEU A 186 -5.62 -5.83 7.65
N LEU A 187 -6.06 -5.31 6.52
CA LEU A 187 -7.40 -5.52 5.98
C LEU A 187 -7.31 -6.50 4.82
N PHE A 188 -8.02 -7.63 4.89
CA PHE A 188 -7.87 -8.68 3.88
C PHE A 188 -9.17 -9.47 3.66
N GLY A 189 -9.37 -9.91 2.43
CA GLY A 189 -10.44 -10.85 2.09
C GLY A 189 -10.10 -12.27 2.51
N THR A 190 -11.11 -13.10 2.74
CA THR A 190 -10.91 -14.55 2.92
C THR A 190 -11.66 -15.40 1.91
N ARG A 191 -12.45 -14.79 1.02
CA ARG A 191 -13.08 -15.52 -0.09
C ARG A 191 -12.02 -15.87 -1.13
N PRO A 192 -11.90 -17.13 -1.57
CA PRO A 192 -10.99 -17.48 -2.65
C PRO A 192 -11.25 -16.62 -3.89
N ASP A 193 -10.19 -16.22 -4.57
CA ASP A 193 -10.34 -15.45 -5.80
C ASP A 193 -10.90 -16.36 -6.90
N ALA A 194 -11.95 -15.90 -7.60
CA ALA A 194 -12.43 -16.60 -8.78
C ALA A 194 -11.31 -16.66 -9.84
N ALA A 195 -11.19 -17.79 -10.55
CA ALA A 195 -10.30 -17.87 -11.70
C ALA A 195 -10.60 -16.70 -12.65
N ARG A 196 -9.61 -15.85 -12.92
CA ARG A 196 -9.78 -14.78 -13.91
C ARG A 196 -9.68 -15.40 -15.30
N PRO A 197 -10.73 -15.40 -16.13
CA PRO A 197 -10.53 -15.63 -17.55
C PRO A 197 -9.69 -14.46 -18.08
N ASN A 198 -8.53 -14.75 -18.68
CA ASN A 198 -7.69 -13.81 -19.46
C ASN A 198 -6.57 -13.01 -18.74
N ALA A 199 -5.70 -13.66 -17.95
CA ALA A 199 -4.36 -13.12 -17.67
C ALA A 199 -3.31 -13.43 -18.78
N ALA A 200 -3.77 -13.89 -19.96
CA ALA A 200 -2.90 -14.37 -21.04
C ALA A 200 -2.71 -13.40 -22.23
N SER A 201 -3.17 -12.14 -22.16
CA SER A 201 -3.13 -11.25 -23.33
C SER A 201 -2.69 -9.82 -23.01
N ALA A 202 -1.45 -9.65 -22.56
CA ALA A 202 -0.63 -8.46 -22.80
C ALA A 202 0.83 -8.76 -22.40
N GLY A 203 1.61 -9.26 -23.36
CA GLY A 203 3.08 -9.23 -23.30
C GLY A 203 3.76 -9.97 -22.13
N GLY A 204 4.00 -11.27 -22.29
CA GLY A 204 5.23 -11.90 -21.80
C GLY A 204 5.37 -12.14 -20.29
N SER A 205 4.35 -12.71 -19.64
CA SER A 205 4.54 -13.56 -18.44
C SER A 205 3.20 -14.21 -18.09
N ALA A 206 3.05 -15.51 -18.37
CA ALA A 206 1.89 -16.28 -17.96
C ALA A 206 1.87 -16.42 -16.43
N SER A 207 1.23 -15.47 -15.74
CA SER A 207 0.67 -15.74 -14.41
C SER A 207 -0.51 -16.67 -14.65
N ILE A 208 -0.29 -17.97 -14.44
CA ILE A 208 -1.35 -18.98 -14.48
C ILE A 208 -2.31 -18.61 -13.35
N SER A 209 -3.44 -17.98 -13.69
CA SER A 209 -4.54 -17.75 -12.75
C SER A 209 -5.26 -19.07 -12.51
N ALA A 210 -4.62 -19.98 -11.76
CA ALA A 210 -5.33 -21.10 -11.17
C ALA A 210 -6.38 -20.52 -10.22
N SER A 211 -7.62 -21.03 -10.25
CA SER A 211 -8.55 -20.81 -9.14
C SER A 211 -7.86 -21.32 -7.88
N GLU A 212 -7.53 -20.43 -6.95
CA GLU A 212 -7.03 -20.88 -5.66
C GLU A 212 -8.20 -21.46 -4.88
N SER A 213 -7.99 -22.62 -4.24
CA SER A 213 -8.98 -23.21 -3.34
C SER A 213 -9.13 -22.41 -2.03
N VAL A 214 -8.17 -21.52 -1.75
CA VAL A 214 -8.07 -20.71 -0.54
C VAL A 214 -7.60 -19.29 -0.89
N ASN A 215 -8.00 -18.29 -0.10
CA ASN A 215 -7.44 -16.94 -0.25
C ASN A 215 -6.12 -16.82 0.53
N LEU A 216 -5.02 -16.55 -0.17
CA LEU A 216 -3.68 -16.45 0.44
C LEU A 216 -3.43 -15.13 1.19
N ASP A 217 -4.30 -14.12 1.08
CA ASP A 217 -4.13 -12.87 1.81
C ASP A 217 -4.24 -13.08 3.32
N ALA A 218 -5.04 -14.04 3.77
CA ALA A 218 -5.10 -14.44 5.17
C ALA A 218 -3.76 -14.99 5.68
N MET A 219 -3.05 -15.79 4.85
CA MET A 219 -1.73 -16.31 5.19
C MET A 219 -0.71 -15.16 5.33
N HIS A 220 -0.71 -14.22 4.37
CA HIS A 220 0.17 -13.06 4.46
C HIS A 220 -0.14 -12.19 5.67
N ALA A 221 -1.42 -11.96 5.97
CA ALA A 221 -1.83 -11.21 7.14
C ALA A 221 -1.36 -11.87 8.45
N GLN A 222 -1.49 -13.19 8.58
CA GLN A 222 -1.03 -13.93 9.75
C GLN A 222 0.49 -13.88 9.92
N ARG A 223 1.26 -13.98 8.83
CA ARG A 223 2.74 -13.83 8.89
C ARG A 223 3.16 -12.47 9.45
N LEU A 224 2.45 -11.40 9.09
CA LEU A 224 2.72 -10.05 9.57
C LEU A 224 2.21 -9.83 11.01
N ALA A 225 1.09 -10.48 11.38
CA ALA A 225 0.50 -10.39 12.72
C ALA A 225 1.42 -10.88 13.84
N ALA A 226 2.36 -11.79 13.53
CA ALA A 226 3.32 -12.35 14.47
C ALA A 226 4.19 -11.30 15.19
N PHE A 227 4.23 -10.05 14.70
CA PHE A 227 4.88 -8.92 15.36
C PHE A 227 4.14 -8.41 16.62
N GLY A 228 2.83 -8.67 16.76
CA GLY A 228 2.07 -8.38 17.98
C GLY A 228 1.42 -7.00 18.08
N ARG A 229 1.94 -5.95 17.43
CA ARG A 229 1.22 -4.64 17.31
C ARG A 229 0.48 -4.53 16.00
N CYS A 230 -0.48 -5.43 15.84
CA CYS A 230 -1.28 -5.53 14.64
C CYS A 230 -2.76 -5.73 14.97
N THR A 231 -3.62 -5.11 14.19
CA THR A 231 -5.05 -5.41 14.16
C THR A 231 -5.40 -6.06 12.82
N LEU A 232 -6.03 -7.24 12.89
CA LEU A 232 -6.51 -7.98 11.73
C LEU A 232 -7.97 -7.65 11.46
N TYR A 233 -8.28 -7.31 10.22
CA TYR A 233 -9.64 -7.05 9.73
C TYR A 233 -9.95 -8.04 8.60
N PRO A 234 -10.42 -9.25 8.92
CA PRO A 234 -10.86 -10.21 7.91
C PRO A 234 -12.23 -9.81 7.35
N PHE A 235 -12.40 -9.97 6.03
CA PHE A 235 -13.66 -9.75 5.32
C PHE A 235 -14.06 -11.03 4.58
N PRO A 236 -14.96 -11.85 5.15
CA PRO A 236 -15.34 -13.15 4.61
C PRO A 236 -15.88 -13.11 3.18
N ASP A 237 -16.60 -12.06 2.84
CA ASP A 237 -17.25 -11.88 1.53
C ASP A 237 -16.40 -11.10 0.53
N ALA A 238 -15.13 -10.82 0.86
CA ALA A 238 -14.19 -10.14 -0.02
C ALA A 238 -13.10 -11.10 -0.53
N GLY A 239 -12.70 -10.91 -1.78
CA GLY A 239 -11.46 -11.49 -2.34
C GLY A 239 -10.27 -10.55 -2.14
N HIS A 240 -9.24 -10.67 -2.98
CA HIS A 240 -8.02 -9.87 -2.88
C HIS A 240 -8.25 -8.35 -2.96
N THR A 241 -9.21 -7.90 -3.77
CA THR A 241 -9.55 -6.48 -3.93
C THR A 241 -10.50 -5.98 -2.83
N VAL A 242 -10.08 -6.13 -1.56
CA VAL A 242 -10.90 -5.80 -0.37
C VAL A 242 -11.36 -4.34 -0.32
N VAL A 243 -10.60 -3.40 -0.90
CA VAL A 243 -10.99 -1.98 -0.96
C VAL A 243 -12.29 -1.80 -1.73
N GLN A 244 -12.48 -2.52 -2.84
CA GLN A 244 -13.73 -2.43 -3.62
C GLN A 244 -14.92 -2.91 -2.80
N HIS A 245 -14.78 -4.04 -2.10
CA HIS A 245 -15.83 -4.52 -1.18
C HIS A 245 -16.18 -3.50 -0.09
N LEU A 246 -15.18 -2.83 0.48
CA LEU A 246 -15.38 -1.78 1.48
C LEU A 246 -16.05 -0.52 0.92
N ILE A 247 -15.83 -0.22 -0.36
CA ILE A 247 -16.53 0.85 -1.07
C ILE A 247 -18.00 0.45 -1.27
N ASP A 248 -18.23 -0.75 -1.80
CA ASP A 248 -19.57 -1.25 -2.13
C ASP A 248 -20.46 -1.40 -0.88
N THR A 249 -19.85 -1.68 0.27
CA THR A 249 -20.53 -1.80 1.57
C THR A 249 -20.51 -0.51 2.40
N GLN A 250 -20.01 0.61 1.86
CA GLN A 250 -19.95 1.92 2.53
C GLN A 250 -19.20 1.90 3.88
N ARG A 251 -18.17 1.05 4.00
CA ARG A 251 -17.36 0.89 5.22
C ARG A 251 -16.00 1.59 5.15
N ILE A 252 -15.56 1.97 3.95
CA ILE A 252 -14.19 2.44 3.73
C ILE A 252 -13.86 3.74 4.47
N ASN A 253 -14.73 4.76 4.49
CA ASN A 253 -14.33 6.05 5.07
C ASN A 253 -14.24 5.96 6.61
N GLY A 254 -15.17 5.25 7.26
CA GLY A 254 -15.10 4.98 8.70
C GLY A 254 -13.85 4.20 9.11
N LEU A 255 -13.46 3.18 8.32
CA LEU A 255 -12.22 2.44 8.55
C LEU A 255 -10.98 3.31 8.37
N LEU A 256 -10.93 4.13 7.33
CA LEU A 256 -9.81 5.05 7.13
C LEU A 256 -9.71 6.07 8.26
N ALA A 257 -10.82 6.61 8.76
CA ALA A 257 -10.79 7.52 9.90
C ALA A 257 -10.24 6.86 11.17
N ALA A 258 -10.68 5.63 11.45
CA ALA A 258 -10.21 4.89 12.62
C ALA A 258 -8.72 4.52 12.48
N CYS A 259 -8.30 3.97 11.35
CA CYS A 259 -6.94 3.43 11.17
C CYS A 259 -5.90 4.52 10.87
N VAL A 260 -6.28 5.61 10.19
CA VAL A 260 -5.34 6.68 9.83
C VAL A 260 -5.28 7.75 10.91
N LEU A 261 -6.43 8.13 11.49
CA LEU A 261 -6.54 9.29 12.37
C LEU A 261 -6.95 8.94 13.81
N GLY A 262 -7.27 7.68 14.11
CA GLY A 262 -7.80 7.28 15.42
C GLY A 262 -9.19 7.86 15.71
N LEU A 263 -9.96 8.21 14.67
CA LEU A 263 -11.27 8.85 14.80
C LEU A 263 -12.40 7.87 14.51
N THR A 264 -13.48 7.96 15.29
CA THR A 264 -14.75 7.31 14.99
C THR A 264 -15.66 8.30 14.27
N LEU A 265 -16.00 8.01 13.02
CA LEU A 265 -17.00 8.78 12.27
C LEU A 265 -18.39 8.19 12.45
N ALA A 266 -19.42 9.03 12.27
CA ALA A 266 -20.80 8.55 12.16
C ALA A 266 -20.94 7.59 10.96
N PRO A 267 -21.85 6.60 11.02
CA PRO A 267 -22.14 5.72 9.89
C PRO A 267 -22.51 6.53 8.65
N GLU A 268 -22.01 6.13 7.48
CA GLU A 268 -22.45 6.71 6.22
C GLU A 268 -23.94 6.42 6.03
N SER A 269 -24.75 7.45 5.83
CA SER A 269 -26.16 7.28 5.49
C SER A 269 -26.23 6.60 4.12
N SER A 270 -26.84 5.43 4.05
CA SER A 270 -27.17 4.76 2.79
C SER A 270 -28.13 5.65 2.00
N SER A 271 -27.57 6.33 0.99
CA SER A 271 -28.31 7.08 -0.03
C SER A 271 -28.99 6.15 -1.02
#